data_AF-A0A8T4ZG66-F1
#
_entry.id   AF-A0A8T4ZG66-F1
#
_cell.length_a   1.000
_cell.length_b   1.000
_cell.length_c   1.000
_cell.angle_alpha   90.00
_cell.angle_beta   90.00
_cell.angle_gamma   90.00
#
_symmetry.space_group_name_H-M   'P 1'
#
loop_
_entity.id
_entity.type
_entity.pdbx_description
1 polymer ?
#
loop_
_entity_poly.entity_id
_entity_poly.type
_entity_poly.pdbx_seq_one_letter_code
_entity_poly.pdbx_strand_id
1 'polypeptide(L)'
;MEEFTEEELAEYNGGNGKPAYIAYEGRIFDVSASFLWKNGRHQALHEAGADLTEALKDAPHGEDFLRRFPVIGVLRRDGSKNV
;
A
#
# COMPACT_ATOMS: atom_id res chain seq x y z
N MET A 1 12.74 5.60 -7.74
CA MET A 1 11.87 4.85 -6.80
C MET A 1 11.84 5.71 -5.55
N GLU A 2 10.66 6.16 -5.14
CA GLU A 2 10.52 7.10 -4.02
C GLU A 2 10.57 6.36 -2.67
N GLU A 3 11.00 7.06 -1.62
CA GLU A 3 10.93 6.55 -0.25
C GLU A 3 9.77 7.22 0.46
N PHE A 4 8.98 6.43 1.20
CA PHE A 4 7.84 6.90 1.97
C PHE A 4 8.04 6.53 3.43
N THR A 5 7.70 7.43 4.36
CA THR A 5 7.37 7.04 5.74
C THR A 5 5.94 6.49 5.82
N GLU A 6 5.56 5.94 6.97
CA GLU A 6 4.18 5.53 7.21
C GLU A 6 3.23 6.73 7.18
N GLU A 7 3.66 7.89 7.70
CA GLU A 7 2.87 9.13 7.67
C GLU A 7 2.70 9.66 6.25
N GLU A 8 3.77 9.64 5.45
CA GLU A 8 3.69 10.03 4.03
C GLU A 8 2.79 9.08 3.24
N LEU A 9 2.89 7.77 3.50
CA LEU A 9 2.02 6.78 2.87
C LEU A 9 0.55 7.00 3.23
N ALA A 10 0.24 7.33 4.49
CA ALA A 10 -1.13 7.58 4.96
C ALA A 10 -1.86 8.69 4.20
N GLU A 11 -1.13 9.63 3.60
CA GLU A 11 -1.70 10.67 2.76
C GLU A 11 -2.24 10.13 1.42
N TYR A 12 -1.77 8.97 0.93
CA TYR A 12 -2.19 8.35 -0.33
C TYR A 12 -3.26 7.27 -0.11
N ASN A 13 -4.34 7.67 0.55
CA ASN A 13 -5.42 6.80 0.98
C ASN A 13 -6.60 6.70 -0.02
N GLY A 14 -6.45 7.16 -1.26
CA GLY A 14 -7.53 7.14 -2.26
C GLY A 14 -8.68 8.13 -2.02
N GLY A 15 -8.67 8.86 -0.90
CA GLY A 15 -9.66 9.87 -0.55
C GLY A 15 -9.35 11.25 -1.15
N ASN A 16 -10.36 12.11 -1.24
CA ASN A 16 -10.20 13.52 -1.66
C ASN A 16 -9.46 13.72 -3.00
N GLY A 17 -9.59 12.76 -3.92
CA GLY A 17 -8.93 12.81 -5.23
C GLY A 17 -7.45 12.41 -5.22
N LYS A 18 -6.92 11.97 -4.07
CA LYS A 18 -5.56 11.44 -3.98
C LYS A 18 -5.50 10.00 -4.51
N PRO A 19 -4.33 9.54 -5.00
CA PRO A 19 -4.09 8.14 -5.32
C PRO A 19 -4.28 7.22 -4.13
N ALA A 20 -4.50 5.92 -4.39
CA ALA A 20 -4.57 4.87 -3.39
C ALA A 20 -3.29 4.01 -3.47
N TYR A 21 -2.42 4.13 -2.47
CA TYR A 21 -1.18 3.35 -2.35
C TYR A 21 -1.24 2.39 -1.18
N ILE A 22 -0.55 1.27 -1.27
CA ILE A 22 -0.38 0.34 -0.14
C ILE A 22 1.08 -0.10 -0.07
N ALA A 23 1.55 -0.44 1.14
CA ALA A 23 2.82 -1.14 1.28
C ALA A 23 2.61 -2.65 1.45
N TYR A 24 3.50 -3.43 0.85
CA TYR A 24 3.63 -4.86 1.06
C TYR A 24 5.10 -5.26 1.00
N GLU A 25 5.60 -5.86 2.07
CA GLU A 25 7.00 -6.25 2.26
C GLU A 25 7.98 -5.10 1.92
N GLY A 26 7.65 -3.90 2.41
CA GLY A 26 8.49 -2.71 2.22
C GLY A 26 8.43 -2.08 0.83
N ARG A 27 7.61 -2.58 -0.10
CA ARG A 27 7.39 -1.97 -1.43
C ARG A 27 6.05 -1.24 -1.47
N ILE A 28 6.02 -0.06 -2.09
CA ILE A 28 4.80 0.72 -2.31
C ILE A 28 4.21 0.42 -3.68
N PHE A 29 2.94 -0.01 -3.69
CA PHE A 29 2.18 -0.35 -4.88
C PHE A 29 1.10 0.70 -5.14
N ASP A 30 0.99 1.16 -6.39
CA ASP A 30 -0.12 2.01 -6.83
C ASP A 30 -1.33 1.17 -7.24
N VAL A 31 -2.33 1.11 -6.36
CA VAL A 31 -3.57 0.36 -6.58
C VAL A 31 -4.72 1.23 -7.11
N SER A 32 -4.46 2.48 -7.49
CA SER A 32 -5.47 3.47 -7.85
C SER A 32 -6.34 3.05 -9.05
N ALA A 33 -5.78 2.26 -9.97
CA ALA A 33 -6.50 1.76 -11.15
C ALA A 33 -7.46 0.60 -10.83
N SER A 34 -7.42 0.04 -9.61
CA SER A 34 -8.27 -1.08 -9.23
C SER A 34 -9.65 -0.61 -8.78
N PHE A 35 -10.70 -1.15 -9.41
CA PHE A 35 -12.07 -0.95 -8.94
C PHE A 35 -12.27 -1.44 -7.50
N LEU A 36 -11.53 -2.49 -7.09
CA LEU A 36 -11.61 -3.05 -5.74
C LEU A 36 -10.96 -2.16 -4.66
N TRP A 37 -10.25 -1.10 -5.06
CA TRP A 37 -9.62 -0.10 -4.19
C TRP A 37 -10.21 1.30 -4.40
N LYS A 38 -11.40 1.39 -5.00
CA LYS A 38 -12.05 2.68 -5.26
C LYS A 38 -12.23 3.46 -3.96
N ASN A 39 -11.83 4.74 -3.98
CA ASN A 39 -11.78 5.62 -2.81
C ASN A 39 -10.92 5.05 -1.65
N GLY A 40 -9.93 4.23 -1.99
CA GLY A 40 -9.00 3.60 -1.06
C GLY A 40 -9.61 2.54 -0.14
N ARG A 41 -10.82 2.06 -0.41
CA ARG A 41 -11.46 1.01 0.42
C ARG A 41 -11.41 -0.34 -0.27
N HIS A 42 -11.06 -1.37 0.49
CA HIS A 42 -11.03 -2.75 0.01
C HIS A 42 -11.77 -3.70 0.95
N GLN A 43 -12.83 -4.33 0.42
CA GLN A 43 -13.65 -5.34 1.11
C GLN A 43 -14.14 -4.93 2.52
N ALA A 44 -14.41 -3.64 2.71
CA ALA A 44 -14.83 -3.01 3.97
C ALA A 44 -13.83 -3.07 5.15
N LEU A 45 -12.80 -3.92 5.08
CA LEU A 45 -11.85 -4.19 6.16
C LEU A 45 -10.54 -3.44 6.02
N HIS A 46 -10.14 -3.09 4.79
CA HIS A 46 -8.82 -2.53 4.52
C HIS A 46 -8.93 -1.18 3.85
N GLU A 47 -7.99 -0.31 4.19
CA GLU A 47 -7.86 1.03 3.65
C GLU A 47 -6.47 1.20 3.02
N ALA A 48 -6.40 1.99 1.95
CA ALA A 48 -5.15 2.41 1.35
C ALA A 48 -4.43 3.42 2.27
N GLY A 49 -3.15 3.65 2.02
CA GLY A 49 -2.28 4.49 2.83
C GLY A 49 -1.64 3.75 4.01
N ALA A 50 -1.51 2.42 3.95
CA ALA A 50 -0.96 1.62 5.04
C ALA A 50 -0.09 0.46 4.54
N ASP A 51 0.75 -0.07 5.44
CA ASP A 51 1.41 -1.37 5.26
C ASP A 51 0.40 -2.50 5.55
N LEU A 52 0.06 -3.24 4.51
CA LEU A 52 -0.91 -4.33 4.56
C LEU A 52 -0.23 -5.70 4.49
N THR A 53 1.08 -5.78 4.77
CA THR A 53 1.85 -7.04 4.78
C THR A 53 1.20 -8.09 5.68
N GLU A 54 0.84 -7.72 6.91
CA GLU A 54 0.22 -8.65 7.84
C GLU A 54 -1.22 -8.96 7.45
N ALA A 55 -1.98 -7.96 6.99
CA ALA A 55 -3.37 -8.14 6.56
C ALA A 55 -3.52 -9.11 5.40
N LEU A 56 -2.53 -9.18 4.49
CA LEU A 56 -2.57 -10.10 3.35
C LEU A 56 -2.54 -11.59 3.79
N LYS A 57 -2.00 -11.90 4.98
CA LYS A 57 -1.94 -13.28 5.49
C LYS A 57 -3.32 -13.88 5.74
N ASP A 58 -4.30 -13.04 6.04
CA ASP A 58 -5.69 -13.42 6.30
C ASP A 58 -6.60 -13.24 5.06
N ALA A 59 -6.04 -12.79 3.93
CA ALA A 59 -6.80 -12.54 2.71
C ALA A 59 -7.14 -13.86 1.97
N PRO A 60 -8.26 -13.89 1.21
CA PRO A 60 -8.61 -15.04 0.38
C PRO A 60 -7.74 -15.18 -0.89
N HIS A 61 -6.65 -14.42 -1.01
CA HIS A 61 -5.75 -14.39 -2.15
C HIS A 61 -4.31 -14.07 -1.71
N GLY A 62 -3.31 -14.44 -2.53
CA GLY A 62 -1.90 -14.12 -2.29
C GLY A 62 -1.40 -12.85 -2.98
N GLU A 63 -0.10 -12.58 -2.86
CA GLU A 63 0.56 -11.38 -3.38
C GLU A 63 0.66 -11.34 -4.92
N ASP A 64 0.33 -12.42 -5.62
CA ASP A 64 0.35 -12.46 -7.09
C ASP A 64 -0.59 -11.42 -7.73
N PHE A 65 -1.63 -11.00 -7.02
CA PHE A 65 -2.48 -9.90 -7.47
C PHE A 65 -1.79 -8.54 -7.36
N LEU A 66 -0.85 -8.37 -6.42
CA LEU A 66 -0.06 -7.14 -6.27
C LEU A 66 0.90 -6.93 -7.44
N ARG A 67 1.38 -8.01 -8.06
CA ARG A 67 2.27 -7.97 -9.24
C ARG A 67 1.65 -7.30 -10.47
N ARG A 68 0.32 -7.10 -10.46
CA ARG A 68 -0.43 -6.40 -11.52
C ARG A 68 -0.33 -4.88 -11.41
N PHE A 69 0.13 -4.38 -10.27
CA PHE A 69 0.20 -2.95 -9.98
C PHE A 69 1.63 -2.43 -10.07
N PRO A 70 1.82 -1.16 -10.47
CA PRO A 70 3.13 -0.53 -10.49
C PRO A 70 3.74 -0.46 -9.08
N VAL A 71 5.02 -0.79 -8.97
CA VAL A 71 5.83 -0.47 -7.78
C VAL A 71 6.41 0.93 -7.97
N ILE A 72 6.05 1.85 -7.10
CA ILE A 72 6.42 3.27 -7.21
C ILE A 72 7.47 3.70 -6.19
N GLY A 73 7.62 2.92 -5.11
CA GLY A 73 8.46 3.29 -3.99
C GLY A 73 8.78 2.16 -3.04
N VAL A 74 9.43 2.53 -1.95
CA VAL A 74 9.72 1.67 -0.79
C VAL A 74 9.29 2.36 0.49
N LEU A 75 8.86 1.57 1.48
CA LEU A 75 8.51 2.05 2.80
C LEU A 75 9.77 2.09 3.67
N ARG A 76 10.14 3.27 4.13
CA ARG A 76 11.21 3.48 5.10
C ARG A 76 10.72 3.07 6.47
N ARG A 77 11.24 1.96 7.00
CA ARG A 77 11.05 1.61 8.42
C ARG A 77 12.02 2.44 9.24
N ASP A 78 11.49 3.34 10.07
CA ASP A 78 12.27 4.12 11.03
C ASP A 78 12.86 3.17 12.09
N GLY A 79 14.01 2.58 11.77
CA GLY A 79 14.62 1.52 12.56
C GLY A 79 15.79 0.79 11.89
N SER A 80 15.98 0.93 10.57
CA SER A 80 17.19 0.47 9.89
C SER A 80 18.37 1.40 10.21
N LYS A 81 18.81 1.40 11.48
CA LYS A 81 20.19 1.75 11.78
C LYS A 81 21.04 0.74 11.03
N ASN A 82 21.69 1.19 9.96
CA ASN A 82 22.85 0.51 9.43
C ASN A 82 23.83 0.33 10.60
N VAL A 83 23.91 -0.89 11.12
CA VAL A 83 25.07 -1.41 11.84
C VAL A 83 26.06 -1.96 10.84
#